data_AF-A1YH69-F1
#
_entry.id   AF-A1YH69-F1
#
_cell.length_a   1.000
_cell.length_b   1.000
_cell.length_c   1.000
_cell.angle_alpha   90.00
_cell.angle_beta   90.00
_cell.angle_gamma   90.00
#
_symmetry.space_group_name_H-M   'P 1'
#
loop_
_entity.id
_entity.type
_entity.pdbx_description
1 polymer ?
#
loop_
_entity_poly.entity_id
_entity_poly.type
_entity_poly.pdbx_seq_one_letter_code
_entity_poly.pdbx_strand_id
1 'polypeptide(L)'
;MRSLASNVQNELSQELKLQELQDTLKKVQEKAGMETLSPELKQSMDELRQAAQSLKTGYHSTTESVASELQKAKELTDNYDNAVKDAQNKASQPPESESDPDPEYAAKMAAVVDEPTKPSLNNDSDQQNGVTEKKNPNQTESEK
;
A
#
# COMPACT_ATOMS: atom_id res chain seq x y z
N MET A 1 7.45 -19.55 -0.78
CA MET A 1 6.12 -20.21 -0.87
C MET A 1 5.76 -21.13 0.30
N ARG A 2 6.72 -21.76 1.01
CA ARG A 2 6.41 -22.71 2.10
C ARG A 2 5.80 -22.06 3.36
N SER A 3 6.15 -20.80 3.66
CA SER A 3 5.61 -20.04 4.81
C SER A 3 4.13 -19.67 4.62
N LEU A 4 3.75 -19.18 3.44
CA LEU A 4 2.36 -18.84 3.11
C LEU A 4 1.45 -20.07 3.24
N ALA A 5 1.87 -21.23 2.74
CA ALA A 5 1.10 -22.47 2.85
C ALA A 5 0.92 -22.91 4.31
N SER A 6 1.95 -22.78 5.15
CA SER A 6 1.85 -23.08 6.58
C SER A 6 0.91 -22.11 7.32
N ASN A 7 0.93 -20.83 6.95
CA ASN A 7 0.04 -19.84 7.54
C ASN A 7 -1.42 -20.13 7.15
N VAL A 8 -1.70 -20.36 5.87
CA VAL A 8 -3.06 -20.73 5.39
C VAL A 8 -3.58 -21.97 6.10
N GLN A 9 -2.72 -22.98 6.31
CA GLN A 9 -3.10 -24.18 7.05
C GLN A 9 -3.42 -23.89 8.52
N ASN A 10 -2.63 -23.05 9.19
CA ASN A 10 -2.86 -22.65 10.58
C ASN A 10 -4.15 -21.85 10.72
N GLU A 11 -4.40 -20.89 9.83
CA GLU A 11 -5.65 -20.11 9.81
C GLU A 11 -6.88 -20.98 9.57
N LEU A 12 -6.82 -21.88 8.57
CA LEU A 12 -7.91 -22.81 8.30
C LEU A 12 -8.19 -23.75 9.48
N SER A 13 -7.12 -24.22 10.15
CA SER A 13 -7.26 -25.08 11.33
C SER A 13 -7.89 -24.34 12.51
N GLN A 14 -7.60 -23.05 12.68
CA GLN A 14 -8.20 -22.22 13.73
C GLN A 14 -9.68 -21.95 13.44
N GLU A 15 -10.06 -21.64 12.21
CA GLU A 15 -11.46 -21.46 11.79
C GLU A 15 -12.28 -22.74 12.01
N LEU A 16 -11.73 -23.91 11.62
CA LEU A 16 -12.41 -25.18 11.83
C LEU A 16 -12.64 -25.48 13.32
N LYS A 17 -11.61 -25.29 14.16
CA LYS A 17 -11.74 -25.45 15.62
C LYS A 17 -12.78 -24.50 16.20
N LEU A 18 -12.85 -23.27 15.70
CA LEU A 18 -13.82 -22.29 16.14
C LEU A 18 -15.24 -22.70 15.80
N GLN A 19 -15.46 -23.28 14.62
CA GLN A 19 -16.74 -23.85 14.21
C GLN A 19 -17.11 -25.07 15.06
N GLU A 20 -16.19 -26.01 15.26
CA GLU A 20 -16.40 -27.18 16.12
C GLU A 20 -16.75 -26.77 17.56
N LEU A 21 -16.12 -25.72 18.08
CA LEU A 21 -16.45 -25.14 19.38
C LEU A 21 -17.88 -24.60 19.39
N GLN A 22 -18.26 -23.77 18.41
CA GLN A 22 -19.62 -23.25 18.33
C GLN A 22 -20.68 -24.36 18.22
N ASP A 23 -20.39 -25.41 17.45
CA ASP A 23 -21.25 -26.57 17.31
C ASP A 23 -21.34 -27.40 18.60
N THR A 24 -20.24 -27.57 19.31
CA THR A 24 -20.25 -28.25 20.61
C THR A 24 -21.02 -27.46 21.66
N LEU A 25 -20.84 -26.13 21.73
CA LEU A 25 -21.62 -25.26 22.61
C LEU A 25 -23.11 -25.34 22.30
N LYS A 26 -23.49 -25.29 21.01
CA LYS A 26 -24.88 -25.44 20.58
C LYS A 26 -25.46 -26.80 20.94
N LYS A 27 -24.70 -27.88 20.73
CA LYS A 27 -25.10 -29.24 21.12
C LYS A 27 -25.28 -29.38 22.62
N VAL A 28 -24.40 -28.78 23.42
CA VAL A 28 -24.54 -28.77 24.89
C VAL A 28 -25.80 -28.01 25.29
N GLN A 29 -26.07 -26.87 24.65
CA GLN A 29 -27.28 -26.09 24.86
C GLN A 29 -28.56 -26.88 24.52
N GLU A 30 -28.58 -27.63 23.42
CA GLU A 30 -29.71 -28.48 23.03
C GLU A 30 -29.86 -29.74 23.88
N LYS A 31 -28.75 -30.41 24.25
CA LYS A 31 -28.77 -31.65 25.04
C LYS A 31 -29.09 -31.43 26.51
N ALA A 32 -28.46 -30.43 27.12
CA ALA A 32 -28.72 -30.12 28.52
C ALA A 32 -30.03 -29.34 28.67
N GLY A 33 -30.40 -28.54 27.67
CA GLY A 33 -31.42 -27.52 27.84
C GLY A 33 -30.87 -26.41 28.74
N MET A 34 -30.89 -25.19 28.24
CA MET A 34 -30.30 -24.02 28.91
C MET A 34 -30.93 -23.66 30.28
N GLU A 35 -31.98 -24.38 30.69
CA GLU A 35 -32.63 -24.26 31.99
C GLU A 35 -32.14 -25.29 33.03
N THR A 36 -31.48 -26.37 32.61
CA THR A 36 -30.95 -27.39 33.55
C THR A 36 -29.50 -27.12 33.95
N LEU A 37 -28.80 -26.25 33.19
CA LEU A 37 -27.45 -25.81 33.51
C LEU A 37 -27.49 -24.84 34.70
N SER A 38 -26.49 -24.93 35.58
CA SER A 38 -26.33 -23.96 36.66
C SER A 38 -26.13 -22.55 36.09
N PRO A 39 -26.57 -21.48 36.80
CA PRO A 39 -26.42 -20.10 36.32
C PRO A 39 -24.99 -19.73 35.95
N GLU A 40 -24.01 -20.23 36.73
CA GLU A 40 -22.58 -20.04 36.49
C GLU A 40 -22.13 -20.72 35.19
N LEU A 41 -22.55 -21.97 34.96
CA LEU A 41 -22.17 -22.71 33.75
C LEU A 41 -22.79 -22.12 32.49
N LYS A 42 -24.01 -21.58 32.60
CA LYS A 42 -24.68 -20.84 31.52
C LYS A 42 -23.90 -19.58 31.17
N GLN A 43 -23.49 -18.81 32.17
CA GLN A 43 -22.65 -17.63 31.96
C GLN A 43 -21.32 -17.98 31.30
N SER A 44 -20.63 -19.04 31.76
CA SER A 44 -19.38 -19.49 31.14
C SER A 44 -19.55 -19.93 29.68
N MET A 45 -20.67 -20.59 29.35
CA MET A 45 -21.00 -20.96 27.96
C MET A 45 -21.27 -19.74 27.08
N ASP A 46 -22.02 -18.76 27.60
CA ASP A 46 -22.35 -17.53 26.88
C ASP A 46 -21.10 -16.66 26.65
N GLU A 47 -20.23 -16.52 27.65
CA GLU A 47 -18.93 -15.86 27.52
C GLU A 47 -18.05 -16.56 26.46
N LEU A 48 -17.98 -17.88 26.49
CA LEU A 48 -17.20 -18.66 25.52
C LEU A 48 -17.75 -18.52 24.10
N ARG A 49 -19.08 -18.49 23.94
CA ARG A 49 -19.74 -18.22 22.65
C ARG A 49 -19.43 -16.81 22.16
N GLN A 50 -19.50 -15.81 23.04
CA GLN A 50 -19.22 -14.42 22.69
C GLN A 50 -17.75 -14.21 22.30
N ALA A 51 -16.82 -14.83 23.04
CA ALA A 51 -15.40 -14.83 22.71
C ALA A 51 -15.17 -15.47 21.33
N ALA A 52 -15.79 -16.63 21.07
CA ALA A 52 -15.69 -17.31 19.79
C ALA A 52 -16.24 -16.46 18.62
N GLN A 53 -17.37 -15.77 18.83
CA GLN A 53 -17.94 -14.87 17.83
C GLN A 53 -17.07 -13.63 17.59
N SER A 54 -16.48 -13.07 18.64
CA SER A 54 -15.59 -11.91 18.55
C SER A 54 -14.36 -12.24 17.70
N LEU A 55 -13.75 -13.42 17.92
CA LEU A 55 -12.64 -13.91 17.12
C LEU A 55 -13.04 -14.13 15.66
N LYS A 56 -14.18 -14.78 15.41
CA LYS A 56 -14.70 -15.01 14.05
C LYS A 56 -14.85 -13.71 13.28
N THR A 57 -15.41 -12.69 13.94
CA THR A 57 -15.65 -11.36 13.35
C THR A 57 -14.33 -10.65 13.07
N GLY A 58 -13.34 -10.76 13.97
CA GLY A 58 -11.99 -10.25 13.75
C GLY A 58 -11.30 -10.87 12.53
N TYR A 59 -11.44 -12.18 12.35
CA TYR A 59 -10.92 -12.88 11.16
C TYR A 59 -11.63 -12.42 9.88
N HIS A 60 -12.96 -12.32 9.88
CA HIS A 60 -13.71 -11.86 8.70
C HIS A 60 -13.30 -10.45 8.28
N SER A 61 -13.20 -9.52 9.23
CA SER A 61 -12.73 -8.15 8.97
C SER A 61 -11.32 -8.12 8.36
N THR A 62 -10.42 -8.94 8.90
CA THR A 62 -9.06 -9.08 8.35
C THR A 62 -9.08 -9.62 6.93
N THR A 63 -9.91 -10.64 6.65
CA THR A 63 -10.02 -11.21 5.30
C THR A 63 -10.59 -10.22 4.28
N GLU A 64 -11.58 -9.41 4.65
CA GLU A 64 -12.16 -8.39 3.76
C GLU A 64 -11.16 -7.26 3.46
N SER A 65 -10.35 -6.86 4.46
CA SER A 65 -9.27 -5.89 4.27
C SER A 65 -8.22 -6.41 3.29
N VAL A 66 -7.77 -7.66 3.47
CA VAL A 66 -6.78 -8.30 2.59
C VAL A 66 -7.34 -8.47 1.18
N ALA A 67 -8.61 -8.85 1.03
CA ALA A 67 -9.25 -8.97 -0.28
C ALA A 67 -9.31 -7.63 -1.01
N SER A 68 -9.61 -6.54 -0.29
CA SER A 68 -9.65 -5.18 -0.83
C SER A 68 -8.26 -4.70 -1.26
N GLU A 69 -7.22 -4.97 -0.47
CA GLU A 69 -5.83 -4.67 -0.84
C GLU A 69 -5.37 -5.48 -2.06
N LEU A 70 -5.73 -6.76 -2.12
CA LEU A 70 -5.42 -7.62 -3.26
C LEU A 70 -6.07 -7.09 -4.54
N GLN A 71 -7.32 -6.62 -4.46
CA GLN A 71 -8.03 -6.03 -5.59
C GLN A 71 -7.34 -4.73 -6.05
N LYS A 72 -6.96 -3.85 -5.12
CA LYS A 72 -6.23 -2.63 -5.44
C LYS A 72 -4.86 -2.92 -6.07
N ALA A 73 -4.15 -3.92 -5.57
CA ALA A 73 -2.88 -4.36 -6.15
C ALA A 73 -3.07 -4.89 -7.58
N LYS A 74 -4.14 -5.66 -7.82
CA LYS A 74 -4.49 -6.16 -9.15
C LYS A 74 -4.79 -5.03 -10.14
N GLU A 75 -5.61 -4.05 -9.74
CA GLU A 75 -5.89 -2.86 -10.56
C GLU A 75 -4.62 -2.08 -10.91
N LEU A 76 -3.68 -1.95 -9.97
CA LEU A 76 -2.42 -1.26 -10.21
C LEU A 76 -1.53 -2.02 -11.21
N THR A 77 -1.49 -3.35 -11.12
CA THR A 77 -0.79 -4.21 -12.08
C THR A 77 -1.44 -4.14 -13.46
N ASP A 78 -2.76 -4.25 -13.56
CA ASP A 78 -3.48 -4.15 -14.82
C ASP A 78 -3.26 -2.78 -15.49
N ASN A 79 -3.26 -1.68 -14.71
CA ASN A 79 -2.96 -0.35 -15.23
C ASN A 79 -1.52 -0.22 -15.74
N TYR A 80 -0.55 -0.81 -15.04
CA TYR A 80 0.85 -0.83 -15.47
C TYR A 80 1.01 -1.61 -16.78
N ASP A 81 0.43 -2.79 -16.89
CA ASP A 81 0.49 -3.61 -18.09
C ASP A 81 -0.13 -2.90 -19.31
N ASN A 82 -1.25 -2.20 -19.11
CA ASN A 82 -1.86 -1.38 -20.15
C ASN A 82 -0.96 -0.20 -20.57
N ALA A 83 -0.38 0.53 -19.61
CA ALA A 83 0.53 1.64 -19.91
C ALA A 83 1.79 1.19 -20.66
N VAL A 84 2.34 0.02 -20.32
CA VAL A 84 3.47 -0.59 -21.04
C VAL A 84 3.06 -1.01 -22.45
N LYS A 85 1.86 -1.57 -22.63
CA LYS A 85 1.31 -1.94 -23.94
C LYS A 85 1.14 -0.72 -24.84
N ASP A 86 0.63 0.39 -24.29
CA ASP A 86 0.44 1.65 -25.01
C ASP A 86 1.77 2.30 -25.40
N ALA A 87 2.78 2.26 -24.52
CA ALA A 87 4.13 2.73 -24.83
C ALA A 87 4.79 1.91 -25.96
N GLN A 88 4.60 0.58 -25.95
CA GLN A 88 5.09 -0.31 -27.01
C GLN A 88 4.43 -0.04 -28.37
N ASN A 89 3.12 0.26 -28.37
CA ASN A 89 2.40 0.63 -29.59
C ASN A 89 2.82 2.01 -30.11
N LYS A 90 3.12 2.98 -29.23
CA LYS A 90 3.60 4.31 -29.62
C LYS A 90 5.02 4.30 -30.19
N ALA A 91 5.86 3.36 -29.78
CA ALA A 91 7.21 3.15 -30.31
C ALA A 91 7.23 2.49 -31.71
N SER A 92 6.09 2.02 -32.22
CA SER A 92 5.98 1.39 -33.54
C SER A 92 5.51 2.37 -34.64
N GLN A 93 5.38 3.66 -34.32
CA GLN A 93 5.09 4.70 -35.30
C GLN A 93 6.41 5.08 -36.01
N PRO A 94 6.49 5.08 -37.36
CA PRO A 94 7.68 5.57 -38.06
C PRO A 94 7.94 7.01 -37.62
N PRO A 95 9.21 7.44 -37.45
CA PRO A 95 9.49 8.86 -37.30
C PRO A 95 8.90 9.56 -38.53
N GLU A 96 7.90 10.43 -38.31
CA GLU A 96 7.49 11.36 -39.34
C GLU A 96 8.73 12.15 -39.73
N SER A 97 9.02 12.13 -41.02
CA SER A 97 10.15 12.79 -41.66
C SER A 97 10.36 14.19 -41.08
N GLU A 98 11.42 14.35 -40.27
CA GLU A 98 12.04 15.65 -40.05
C GLU A 98 12.50 16.13 -41.43
N SER A 99 11.68 16.99 -42.05
CA SER A 99 12.11 17.71 -43.24
C SER A 99 13.30 18.57 -42.82
N ASP A 100 14.40 18.44 -43.54
CA ASP A 100 15.62 19.23 -43.34
C ASP A 100 15.28 20.71 -43.09
N PRO A 101 15.92 21.37 -42.11
CA PRO A 101 15.69 22.79 -41.88
C PRO A 101 16.09 23.59 -43.12
N ASP A 102 15.19 24.45 -43.57
CA ASP A 102 15.40 25.35 -44.70
C ASP A 102 16.71 26.16 -44.49
N PRO A 103 17.72 26.02 -45.38
CA PRO A 103 19.02 26.67 -45.24
C PRO A 103 18.92 28.19 -45.20
N GLU A 104 17.82 28.77 -45.69
CA GLU A 104 17.60 30.20 -45.63
C GLU A 104 17.42 30.69 -44.19
N TYR A 105 16.88 29.87 -43.26
CA TYR A 105 16.68 30.22 -41.84
C TYR A 105 17.96 30.20 -41.02
N ALA A 106 18.90 29.32 -41.35
CA ALA A 106 20.21 29.23 -40.70
C ALA A 106 21.11 30.43 -41.04
N ALA A 107 21.06 30.91 -42.29
CA ALA A 107 21.84 32.05 -42.76
C ALA A 107 21.47 33.36 -42.03
N LYS A 108 20.20 33.52 -41.61
CA LYS A 108 19.70 34.71 -40.89
C LYS A 108 20.33 34.85 -39.50
N MET A 109 20.55 33.73 -38.82
CA MET A 109 21.09 33.70 -37.45
C MET A 109 22.61 33.92 -37.45
N ALA A 110 23.31 33.46 -38.49
CA ALA A 110 24.75 33.64 -38.62
C ALA A 110 25.17 35.11 -38.85
N ALA A 111 24.30 35.94 -39.42
CA ALA A 111 24.60 37.34 -39.73
C ALA A 111 24.48 38.31 -38.53
N VAL A 112 23.99 37.85 -37.36
CA VAL A 112 23.84 38.70 -36.16
C VAL A 112 25.10 38.71 -35.28
N VAL A 113 26.11 37.90 -35.59
CA VAL A 113 27.34 37.77 -34.81
C VAL A 113 28.55 38.28 -35.60
N ASP A 114 28.61 39.58 -35.89
CA ASP A 114 29.89 40.22 -36.22
C ASP A 114 29.85 41.74 -35.96
N GLU A 115 30.10 42.15 -34.71
CA GLU A 115 30.78 43.43 -34.42
C GLU A 115 31.47 43.37 -33.04
N PRO A 116 32.76 43.77 -32.89
CA PRO A 116 33.53 43.58 -31.66
C PRO A 116 33.60 44.85 -30.79
N THR A 117 33.26 44.77 -29.50
CA THR A 117 33.85 45.63 -28.46
C THR A 117 33.91 44.95 -27.08
N LYS A 118 34.94 45.35 -26.32
CA LYS A 118 35.61 44.71 -25.17
C LYS A 118 34.87 44.88 -23.81
N PRO A 119 35.37 44.24 -22.71
CA PRO A 119 34.58 43.57 -21.68
C PRO A 119 34.22 44.46 -20.48
N SER A 120 33.18 44.08 -19.74
CA SER A 120 33.03 44.50 -18.35
C SER A 120 32.48 43.36 -17.49
N LEU A 121 33.11 43.24 -16.33
CA LEU A 121 33.01 42.24 -15.28
C LEU A 121 31.60 42.15 -14.67
N ASN A 122 31.28 41.00 -14.09
CA ASN A 122 30.45 40.75 -12.88
C ASN A 122 29.87 39.33 -12.99
N ASN A 123 29.78 38.49 -11.97
CA ASN A 123 30.44 38.35 -10.67
C ASN A 123 30.13 36.90 -10.31
N ASP A 124 31.13 36.19 -9.81
CA ASP A 124 30.99 34.86 -9.25
C ASP A 124 30.26 34.90 -7.90
N SER A 125 29.75 33.72 -7.52
CA SER A 125 29.47 33.25 -6.16
C SER A 125 28.01 33.18 -5.67
N ASP A 126 27.46 31.98 -5.87
CA ASP A 126 27.10 30.99 -4.85
C ASP A 126 25.97 31.23 -3.82
N GLN A 127 24.97 30.36 -3.94
CA GLN A 127 24.47 29.42 -2.91
C GLN A 127 24.19 29.95 -1.48
N GLN A 128 22.91 29.96 -1.04
CA GLN A 128 22.21 28.81 -0.44
C GLN A 128 20.89 29.26 0.21
N ASN A 129 19.79 28.61 -0.18
CA ASN A 129 18.47 28.74 0.44
C ASN A 129 18.40 27.91 1.74
N GLY A 130 17.65 28.44 2.69
CA GLY A 130 17.69 28.04 4.10
C GLY A 130 17.02 26.73 4.49
N VAL A 131 17.38 26.29 5.69
CA VAL A 131 16.68 25.27 6.47
C VAL A 131 16.27 25.90 7.80
N THR A 132 14.98 25.83 8.08
CA THR A 132 14.35 26.27 9.33
C THR A 132 14.65 25.29 10.46
N GLU A 133 15.32 25.76 11.51
CA GLU A 133 15.58 24.99 12.74
C GLU A 133 14.38 25.10 13.70
N LYS A 134 13.59 24.02 13.82
CA LYS A 134 12.54 23.88 14.83
C LYS A 134 13.10 23.17 16.07
N LYS A 135 13.09 23.92 17.17
CA LYS A 135 13.21 23.55 18.59
C LYS A 135 12.44 22.26 18.97
N ASN A 136 13.10 21.34 19.69
CA ASN A 136 12.46 20.46 20.68
C ASN A 136 13.43 20.03 21.81
N PRO A 137 13.38 20.63 23.02
CA PRO A 137 14.10 20.14 24.18
C PRO A 137 13.14 19.40 25.11
N ASN A 138 13.15 18.07 25.06
CA ASN A 138 12.77 17.27 26.22
C ASN A 138 13.46 15.90 26.18
N GLN A 139 14.72 15.88 26.64
CA GLN A 139 15.32 14.68 27.19
C GLN A 139 15.49 14.93 28.70
N THR A 140 14.81 14.12 29.51
CA THR A 140 15.17 13.93 30.91
C THR A 140 14.97 12.46 31.20
N GLU A 141 16.01 11.67 30.93
CA GLU A 141 16.19 10.37 31.56
C GLU A 141 17.61 10.37 32.13
N SER A 142 17.71 10.43 33.45
CA SER A 142 18.91 10.07 34.17
C SER A 142 18.50 9.54 35.53
N GLU A 143 18.75 8.25 35.66
CA GLU A 143 18.94 7.45 36.87
C GLU A 143 19.43 8.26 38.07
N LYS A 144 18.84 8.03 39.25
CA LYS A 144 19.43 7.24 40.33
C LYS A 144 18.51 7.18 41.56
#